data_AF-A0A5J9VD33-F1
#
_entry.id   AF-A0A5J9VD33-F1
#
_cell.length_a   1.000
_cell.length_b   1.000
_cell.length_c   1.000
_cell.angle_alpha   90.00
_cell.angle_beta   90.00
_cell.angle_gamma   90.00
#
_symmetry.space_group_name_H-M   'P 1'
#
loop_
_entity.id
_entity.type
_entity.pdbx_description
1 polymer ?
#
loop_
_entity_poly.entity_id
_entity_poly.type
_entity_poly.pdbx_seq_one_letter_code
_entity_poly.pdbx_strand_id
1 'polypeptide(L)'
;MEAGEEIEEAAEAEGCNIKILDLSLTIHDLMMLENQIPFSVVEKIYKLRYGDAATAVNGSVMSVGKLAWETIRNIMDEVPPSSNNNGVEKCQHLVHVCRVYLRPTSLAEAAYVGEYGRFRRATEYYEAGVRFRGWSADDGSKRPLLDVMFLDGMLRMALQIIDEKTGYILRNVLAYEQKYYQAATSIGEAM
;
A
#
# COMPACT_ATOMS: atom_id res chain seq x y z
N MET A 1 24.20 -52.09 -48.08
CA MET A 1 22.94 -51.89 -47.33
C MET A 1 23.36 -51.17 -46.06
N GLU A 2 23.21 -49.85 -46.10
CA GLU A 2 23.76 -48.89 -45.15
C GLU A 2 23.04 -48.93 -43.80
N ALA A 3 23.76 -48.43 -42.80
CA ALA A 3 23.38 -48.26 -41.41
C ALA A 3 22.13 -47.37 -41.25
N GLY A 4 21.27 -47.74 -40.30
CA GLY A 4 20.14 -46.92 -39.84
C GLY A 4 20.51 -46.22 -38.53
N GLU A 5 20.52 -44.89 -38.60
CA GLU A 5 20.70 -43.92 -37.51
C GLU A 5 19.59 -43.96 -36.44
N GLU A 6 19.99 -43.49 -35.26
CA GLU A 6 19.26 -43.07 -34.07
C GLU A 6 18.10 -42.11 -34.33
N ILE A 7 17.01 -42.19 -33.54
CA ILE A 7 16.20 -41.08 -32.94
C ILE A 7 15.39 -41.73 -31.79
N GLU A 8 15.74 -41.62 -30.51
CA GLU A 8 15.53 -40.50 -29.55
C GLU A 8 14.08 -39.99 -29.49
N GLU A 9 13.20 -40.64 -28.72
CA GLU A 9 11.90 -40.08 -28.33
C GLU A 9 11.93 -39.71 -26.84
N ALA A 10 12.30 -38.45 -26.61
CA ALA A 10 12.32 -37.80 -25.32
C ALA A 10 10.89 -37.66 -24.77
N ALA A 11 10.70 -38.10 -23.52
CA ALA A 11 9.54 -37.79 -22.72
C ALA A 11 9.60 -36.31 -22.28
N GLU A 12 9.04 -35.40 -23.07
CA GLU A 12 8.75 -34.03 -22.64
C GLU A 12 7.51 -34.04 -21.75
N ALA A 13 7.73 -34.00 -20.43
CA ALA A 13 6.70 -33.59 -19.49
C ALA A 13 6.37 -32.11 -19.76
N GLU A 14 5.17 -31.86 -20.29
CA GLU A 14 4.62 -30.53 -20.51
C GLU A 14 4.70 -29.70 -19.22
N GLY A 15 5.72 -28.85 -19.15
CA GLY A 15 5.81 -27.79 -18.17
C GLY A 15 4.60 -26.88 -18.35
N CYS A 16 3.79 -26.75 -17.31
CA CYS A 16 2.71 -25.78 -17.25
C CYS A 16 3.30 -24.38 -17.44
N ASN A 17 3.30 -23.91 -18.68
CA ASN A 17 3.65 -22.55 -19.07
C ASN A 17 2.50 -21.64 -18.61
N ILE A 18 2.54 -21.28 -17.32
CA ILE A 18 1.73 -20.17 -16.81
C ILE A 18 2.23 -18.94 -17.57
N LYS A 19 1.48 -18.56 -18.61
CA LYS A 19 1.66 -17.28 -19.31
C LYS A 19 1.70 -16.22 -18.22
N ILE A 20 2.84 -15.56 -18.08
CA ILE A 20 3.07 -14.53 -17.06
C ILE A 20 1.90 -13.55 -17.17
N LEU A 21 1.04 -13.58 -16.15
CA LEU A 21 -0.09 -12.68 -16.03
C LEU A 21 0.44 -11.26 -16.09
N ASP A 22 -0.34 -10.37 -16.71
CA ASP A 22 -0.13 -8.94 -16.61
C ASP A 22 0.13 -8.56 -15.13
N LEU A 23 1.33 -8.06 -14.86
CA LEU A 23 1.77 -7.73 -13.51
C LEU A 23 0.84 -6.67 -12.90
N SER A 24 0.26 -5.81 -13.73
CA SER A 24 -0.72 -4.80 -13.32
C SER A 24 -1.98 -5.44 -12.74
N LEU A 25 -2.54 -6.44 -13.44
CA LEU A 25 -3.73 -7.18 -12.98
C LEU A 25 -3.43 -7.96 -11.70
N THR A 26 -2.25 -8.58 -11.63
CA THR A 26 -1.83 -9.33 -10.44
C THR A 26 -1.67 -8.41 -9.23
N ILE A 27 -1.06 -7.23 -9.40
CA ILE A 27 -0.95 -6.22 -8.34
C ILE A 27 -2.33 -5.74 -7.90
N HIS A 28 -3.20 -5.42 -8.85
CA HIS A 28 -4.57 -5.01 -8.57
C HIS A 28 -5.30 -6.06 -7.72
N ASP A 29 -5.27 -7.33 -8.13
CA ASP A 29 -5.95 -8.42 -7.45
C ASP A 29 -5.39 -8.67 -6.05
N LEU A 30 -4.06 -8.63 -5.87
CA LEU A 30 -3.42 -8.72 -4.55
C LEU A 30 -3.80 -7.54 -3.65
N MET A 31 -3.99 -6.37 -4.25
CA MET A 31 -4.34 -5.16 -3.52
C MET A 31 -5.82 -5.08 -3.18
N MET A 32 -6.73 -5.89 -3.75
CA MET A 32 -8.13 -5.85 -3.37
C MET A 32 -8.35 -6.12 -1.87
N LEU A 33 -9.29 -5.40 -1.23
CA LEU A 33 -9.66 -5.60 0.18
C LEU A 33 -10.09 -7.04 0.50
N GLU A 34 -10.68 -7.72 -0.48
CA GLU A 34 -11.15 -9.10 -0.35
C GLU A 34 -10.01 -10.12 -0.38
N ASN A 35 -8.82 -9.70 -0.85
CA ASN A 35 -7.66 -10.55 -1.05
C ASN A 35 -6.51 -10.24 -0.07
N GLN A 36 -6.84 -9.95 1.19
CA GLN A 36 -5.83 -9.68 2.22
C GLN A 36 -5.21 -10.97 2.76
N ILE A 37 -4.20 -11.46 2.06
CA ILE A 37 -3.42 -12.65 2.46
C ILE A 37 -2.38 -12.23 3.51
N PRO A 38 -2.31 -12.93 4.66
CA PRO A 38 -1.24 -12.73 5.62
C PRO A 38 0.14 -13.03 5.03
N PHE A 39 1.14 -12.20 5.30
CA PHE A 39 2.51 -12.38 4.79
C PHE A 39 3.12 -13.71 5.19
N SER A 40 2.77 -14.26 6.36
CA SER A 40 3.21 -15.60 6.76
C SER A 40 2.74 -16.71 5.82
N VAL A 41 1.58 -16.54 5.16
CA VAL A 41 1.09 -17.45 4.14
C VAL A 41 1.86 -17.26 2.84
N VAL A 42 2.08 -16.00 2.44
CA VAL A 42 2.88 -15.66 1.24
C VAL A 42 4.29 -16.23 1.33
N GLU A 43 4.95 -16.07 2.49
CA GLU A 43 6.28 -16.62 2.76
C GLU A 43 6.30 -18.15 2.67
N LYS A 44 5.28 -18.84 3.21
CA LYS A 44 5.16 -20.30 3.11
C LYS A 44 4.96 -20.76 1.67
N ILE A 45 4.09 -20.11 0.90
CA ILE A 45 3.86 -20.42 -0.52
C ILE A 45 5.15 -20.24 -1.31
N TYR A 46 5.87 -19.14 -1.08
CA TYR A 46 7.15 -18.87 -1.72
C TYR A 46 8.18 -19.97 -1.41
N LYS A 47 8.34 -20.35 -0.13
CA LYS A 47 9.24 -21.42 0.31
C LYS A 47 8.88 -22.78 -0.30
N LEU A 48 7.59 -23.09 -0.43
CA LEU A 48 7.15 -24.33 -1.08
C LEU A 48 7.49 -24.36 -2.56
N ARG A 49 7.44 -23.22 -3.26
CA ARG A 49 7.71 -23.14 -4.70
C ARG A 49 9.20 -23.08 -5.04
N TYR A 50 9.98 -22.34 -4.26
CA TYR A 50 11.37 -22.00 -4.59
C TYR A 50 12.40 -22.58 -3.60
N GLY A 51 11.93 -23.29 -2.55
CA GLY A 51 12.78 -23.80 -1.48
C GLY A 51 13.23 -22.71 -0.51
N ASP A 52 14.22 -23.03 0.34
CA ASP A 52 14.80 -22.11 1.33
C ASP A 52 15.88 -21.20 0.72
N ALA A 53 15.99 -21.16 -0.61
CA ALA A 53 16.81 -20.19 -1.32
C ALA A 53 16.23 -18.80 -1.04
N ALA A 54 16.87 -18.09 -0.11
CA ALA A 54 16.42 -16.78 0.34
C ALA A 54 16.09 -15.87 -0.85
N THR A 55 15.02 -15.07 -0.70
CA THR A 55 14.62 -13.96 -1.58
C THR A 55 15.76 -12.94 -1.71
N ALA A 56 16.80 -13.28 -2.46
CA ALA A 56 17.91 -12.41 -2.79
C ALA A 56 17.52 -11.59 -4.02
N VAL A 57 16.86 -10.46 -3.79
CA VAL A 57 16.74 -9.42 -4.81
C VAL A 57 18.01 -8.58 -4.69
N ASN A 58 18.84 -8.55 -5.74
CA ASN A 58 20.10 -7.79 -5.78
C ASN A 58 21.10 -8.12 -4.65
N GLY A 59 21.14 -9.38 -4.20
CA GLY A 59 22.09 -9.83 -3.17
C GLY A 59 21.73 -9.48 -1.72
N SER A 60 20.58 -8.84 -1.47
CA SER A 60 20.05 -8.60 -0.14
C SER A 60 18.80 -9.44 0.12
N VAL A 61 18.73 -10.09 1.29
CA VAL A 61 17.54 -10.85 1.71
C VAL A 61 16.47 -9.86 2.16
N MET A 62 15.41 -9.73 1.37
CA MET A 62 14.28 -8.87 1.70
C MET A 62 13.12 -9.70 2.27
N SER A 63 12.52 -9.23 3.36
CA SER A 63 11.25 -9.77 3.85
C SER A 63 10.11 -9.37 2.92
N VAL A 64 9.03 -10.15 2.92
CA VAL A 64 7.81 -9.84 2.13
C VAL A 64 7.29 -8.44 2.45
N GLY A 65 7.34 -8.02 3.72
CA GLY A 65 6.96 -6.67 4.11
C GLY A 65 7.81 -5.58 3.42
N LYS A 66 9.14 -5.76 3.35
CA LYS A 66 10.04 -4.79 2.69
C LYS A 66 9.79 -4.73 1.18
N LEU A 67 9.56 -5.87 0.53
CA LEU A 67 9.17 -5.93 -0.88
C LEU A 67 7.84 -5.21 -1.14
N ALA A 68 6.84 -5.46 -0.28
CA ALA A 68 5.55 -4.79 -0.36
C ALA A 68 5.68 -3.27 -0.19
N TRP A 69 6.52 -2.83 0.75
CA TRP A 69 6.80 -1.42 0.97
C TRP A 69 7.40 -0.73 -0.25
N GLU A 70 8.38 -1.34 -0.91
CA GLU A 70 8.96 -0.80 -2.14
C GLU A 70 7.96 -0.78 -3.29
N THR A 71 7.13 -1.81 -3.39
CA THR A 71 6.07 -1.87 -4.41
C THR A 71 5.06 -0.75 -4.20
N ILE A 72 4.62 -0.49 -2.97
CA ILE A 72 3.73 0.62 -2.64
C ILE A 72 4.39 1.96 -2.93
N ARG A 73 5.68 2.13 -2.59
CA ARG A 73 6.43 3.36 -2.90
C ARG A 73 6.45 3.65 -4.40
N ASN A 74 6.67 2.63 -5.22
CA ASN A 74 6.66 2.74 -6.68
C ASN A 74 5.26 3.06 -7.23
N ILE A 75 4.20 2.45 -6.67
CA ILE A 75 2.81 2.75 -7.07
C ILE A 75 2.44 4.19 -6.72
N MET A 76 2.97 4.71 -5.61
CA MET A 76 2.70 6.07 -5.12
C MET A 76 3.66 7.12 -5.69
N ASP A 77 4.31 6.85 -6.84
CA ASP A 77 5.22 7.77 -7.54
C ASP A 77 6.28 8.42 -6.61
N GLU A 78 6.85 7.64 -5.68
CA GLU A 78 7.89 8.09 -4.75
C GLU A 78 7.45 9.26 -3.82
N VAL A 79 6.14 9.38 -3.56
CA VAL A 79 5.63 10.26 -2.49
C VAL A 79 6.15 9.77 -1.15
N PRO A 80 6.86 10.57 -0.35
CA PRO A 80 7.51 10.07 0.84
C PRO A 80 6.49 9.66 1.91
N PRO A 81 6.77 8.60 2.69
CA PRO A 81 6.00 8.27 3.88
C PRO A 81 6.38 9.18 5.07
N SER A 82 5.54 9.24 6.10
CA SER A 82 5.84 10.02 7.34
C SER A 82 6.94 9.42 8.20
N SER A 83 7.16 8.11 8.06
CA SER A 83 8.18 7.36 8.75
C SER A 83 8.92 6.50 7.73
N ASN A 84 10.20 6.21 8.00
CA ASN A 84 10.93 5.19 7.25
C ASN A 84 10.20 3.84 7.34
N ASN A 85 10.71 2.80 6.67
CA ASN A 85 10.20 1.42 6.79
C ASN A 85 10.28 0.81 8.21
N ASN A 86 10.63 1.61 9.23
CA ASN A 86 10.58 1.31 10.65
C ASN A 86 9.13 0.97 11.06
N GLY A 87 8.80 -0.31 11.13
CA GLY A 87 7.47 -0.81 11.46
C GLY A 87 6.87 -1.73 10.40
N VAL A 88 7.42 -1.74 9.19
CA VAL A 88 7.01 -2.67 8.12
C VAL A 88 7.21 -4.13 8.53
N GLU A 89 8.21 -4.41 9.38
CA GLU A 89 8.45 -5.76 9.91
C GLU A 89 7.32 -6.25 10.83
N LYS A 90 6.51 -5.34 11.39
CA LYS A 90 5.32 -5.69 12.18
C LYS A 90 4.06 -5.83 11.32
N CYS A 91 4.12 -5.43 10.05
CA CYS A 91 2.98 -5.54 9.14
C CYS A 91 2.73 -7.00 8.83
N GLN A 92 1.45 -7.40 8.91
CA GLN A 92 1.04 -8.79 8.68
C GLN A 92 0.41 -8.99 7.31
N HIS A 93 0.00 -7.93 6.61
CA HIS A 93 -0.67 -7.98 5.31
C HIS A 93 -0.51 -6.63 4.57
N LEU A 94 -0.83 -6.61 3.27
CA LEU A 94 -0.61 -5.45 2.37
C LEU A 94 -1.29 -4.16 2.84
N VAL A 95 -2.56 -4.23 3.25
CA VAL A 95 -3.29 -3.04 3.72
C VAL A 95 -2.68 -2.43 4.98
N HIS A 96 -2.09 -3.23 5.87
CA HIS A 96 -1.37 -2.70 7.03
C HIS A 96 -0.13 -1.89 6.57
N VAL A 97 0.60 -2.39 5.57
CA VAL A 97 1.72 -1.64 4.98
C VAL A 97 1.24 -0.32 4.37
N CYS A 98 0.14 -0.34 3.61
CA CYS A 98 -0.45 0.87 3.03
C CYS A 98 -0.82 1.89 4.10
N ARG A 99 -1.43 1.44 5.20
CA ARG A 99 -1.80 2.31 6.32
C ARG A 99 -0.57 2.93 7.00
N VAL A 100 0.50 2.15 7.22
CA VAL A 100 1.76 2.68 7.76
C VAL A 100 2.38 3.69 6.80
N TYR A 101 2.36 3.40 5.49
CA TYR A 101 2.89 4.28 4.45
C TYR A 101 2.16 5.63 4.39
N LEU A 102 0.82 5.60 4.43
CA LEU A 102 -0.03 6.78 4.34
C LEU A 102 -0.19 7.53 5.65
N ARG A 103 0.36 7.03 6.76
CA ARG A 103 0.24 7.66 8.07
C ARG A 103 0.71 9.13 8.00
N PRO A 104 -0.05 10.12 8.49
CA PRO A 104 0.40 11.50 8.54
C PRO A 104 1.44 11.72 9.66
N THR A 105 2.29 12.73 9.51
CA THR A 105 3.34 13.12 10.44
C THR A 105 2.77 13.73 11.72
N SER A 106 1.77 14.59 11.59
CA SER A 106 1.16 15.35 12.70
C SER A 106 0.00 14.60 13.35
N LEU A 107 0.13 13.28 13.52
CA LEU A 107 -0.75 12.54 14.41
C LEU A 107 -0.33 12.84 15.87
N ALA A 108 -0.46 14.11 16.29
CA ALA A 108 -0.39 14.46 17.70
C ALA A 108 -1.37 13.55 18.43
N GLU A 109 -0.99 13.03 19.60
CA GLU A 109 -1.93 12.37 20.50
C GLU A 109 -3.13 13.30 20.62
N ALA A 110 -4.21 12.92 19.96
CA ALA A 110 -5.38 13.77 19.89
C ALA A 110 -5.93 13.81 21.31
N ALA A 111 -5.55 14.85 22.06
CA ALA A 111 -6.35 15.32 23.16
C ALA A 111 -7.75 15.43 22.56
N TYR A 112 -8.66 14.61 23.06
CA TYR A 112 -9.97 14.38 22.47
C TYR A 112 -10.67 15.74 22.22
N VAL A 113 -10.64 16.24 20.98
CA VAL A 113 -11.29 17.50 20.59
C VAL A 113 -12.69 17.17 20.06
N GLY A 114 -13.54 16.62 20.93
CA GLY A 114 -14.97 16.43 20.70
C GLY A 114 -15.38 15.55 19.50
N GLU A 115 -16.69 15.51 19.25
CA GLU A 115 -17.25 14.89 18.06
C GLU A 115 -17.00 15.79 16.84
N TYR A 116 -16.21 15.30 15.89
CA TYR A 116 -16.14 15.92 14.57
C TYR A 116 -17.45 15.62 13.85
N GLY A 117 -18.30 16.65 13.72
CA GLY A 117 -19.47 16.59 12.84
C GLY A 117 -19.05 16.35 11.39
N ARG A 118 -20.03 16.16 10.49
CA ARG A 118 -19.76 15.98 9.06
C ARG A 118 -18.91 17.14 8.52
N PHE A 119 -17.74 16.82 7.95
CA PHE A 119 -16.90 17.80 7.25
C PHE A 119 -17.70 18.53 6.16
N ARG A 120 -17.44 19.83 6.02
CA ARG A 120 -18.05 20.67 4.98
C ARG A 120 -17.43 20.35 3.63
N ARG A 121 -18.14 20.66 2.55
CA ARG A 121 -17.57 20.51 1.20
C ARG A 121 -16.46 21.54 0.98
N ALA A 122 -15.51 21.21 0.11
CA ALA A 122 -14.41 22.12 -0.26
C ALA A 122 -14.92 23.48 -0.74
N THR A 123 -16.06 23.52 -1.45
CA THR A 123 -16.73 24.76 -1.89
C THR A 123 -17.24 25.61 -0.72
N GLU A 124 -17.85 25.00 0.30
CA GLU A 124 -18.31 25.73 1.49
C GLU A 124 -17.13 26.34 2.26
N TYR A 125 -16.01 25.61 2.37
CA TYR A 125 -14.78 26.16 2.95
C TYR A 125 -14.24 27.34 2.12
N TYR A 126 -14.26 27.22 0.79
CA TYR A 126 -13.82 28.30 -0.11
C TYR A 126 -14.67 29.57 0.04
N GLU A 127 -15.99 29.42 0.12
CA GLU A 127 -16.96 30.50 0.36
C GLU A 127 -16.76 31.16 1.73
N ALA A 128 -16.37 30.37 2.74
CA ALA A 128 -16.00 30.87 4.07
C ALA A 128 -14.62 31.55 4.12
N GLY A 129 -13.93 31.69 2.98
CA GLY A 129 -12.65 32.40 2.87
C GLY A 129 -11.41 31.49 2.94
N VAL A 130 -11.57 30.17 3.04
CA VAL A 130 -10.43 29.24 2.98
C VAL A 130 -9.85 29.22 1.57
N ARG A 131 -8.52 29.18 1.47
CA ARG A 131 -7.79 29.02 0.21
C ARG A 131 -7.04 27.70 0.23
N PHE A 132 -7.06 27.00 -0.89
CA PHE A 132 -6.40 25.70 -1.04
C PHE A 132 -5.10 25.87 -1.81
N ARG A 133 -4.02 25.25 -1.35
CA ARG A 133 -2.73 25.29 -2.04
C ARG A 133 -2.03 23.94 -1.95
N GLY A 134 -1.46 23.51 -3.07
CA GLY A 134 -0.53 22.38 -3.08
C GLY A 134 0.75 22.72 -2.31
N TRP A 135 1.47 21.71 -1.83
CA TRP A 135 2.84 21.89 -1.38
C TRP A 135 3.69 22.47 -2.53
N SER A 136 4.42 23.57 -2.27
CA SER A 136 5.30 24.21 -3.28
C SER A 136 6.61 23.43 -3.36
N ALA A 137 7.25 23.36 -4.53
CA ALA A 137 8.62 22.84 -4.65
C ALA A 137 9.62 23.64 -3.79
N ASP A 138 9.30 24.91 -3.55
CA ASP A 138 10.09 25.86 -2.75
C ASP A 138 10.09 25.55 -1.24
N ASP A 139 9.16 24.72 -0.75
CA ASP A 139 9.12 24.26 0.66
C ASP A 139 10.21 23.20 0.94
N GLY A 140 11.00 22.81 -0.08
CA GLY A 140 12.22 21.98 0.02
C GLY A 140 12.02 20.56 0.58
N SER A 141 10.80 20.20 0.96
CA SER A 141 10.46 18.96 1.64
C SER A 141 9.28 18.30 0.94
N LYS A 142 9.53 17.17 0.29
CA LYS A 142 8.43 16.27 -0.08
C LYS A 142 7.78 15.83 1.25
N ARG A 143 6.47 16.02 1.38
CA ARG A 143 5.70 15.66 2.58
C ARG A 143 4.87 14.41 2.34
N PRO A 144 4.51 13.68 3.40
CA PRO A 144 3.55 12.60 3.33
C PRO A 144 2.24 13.03 2.70
N LEU A 145 1.62 12.09 2.00
CA LEU A 145 0.41 12.34 1.22
C LEU A 145 -0.71 12.97 2.05
N LEU A 146 -0.93 12.45 3.25
CA LEU A 146 -2.03 12.83 4.12
C LEU A 146 -1.67 13.98 5.09
N ASP A 147 -0.48 14.55 4.97
CA ASP A 147 -0.13 15.74 5.76
C ASP A 147 -0.93 16.95 5.27
N VAL A 148 -1.50 17.66 6.24
CA VAL A 148 -2.26 18.88 6.03
C VAL A 148 -1.79 19.95 6.99
N MET A 149 -1.79 21.21 6.54
CA MET A 149 -1.51 22.37 7.38
C MET A 149 -2.53 23.45 7.10
N PHE A 150 -3.10 24.03 8.14
CA PHE A 150 -3.96 25.20 8.04
C PHE A 150 -3.32 26.37 8.77
N LEU A 151 -3.02 27.44 8.04
CA LEU A 151 -2.41 28.65 8.58
C LEU A 151 -2.98 29.86 7.84
N ASP A 152 -3.43 30.87 8.58
CA ASP A 152 -3.92 32.15 8.05
C ASP A 152 -4.94 32.02 6.90
N GLY A 153 -5.91 31.12 7.06
CA GLY A 153 -6.95 30.88 6.05
C GLY A 153 -6.49 30.06 4.84
N MET A 154 -5.24 29.62 4.81
CA MET A 154 -4.69 28.76 3.76
C MET A 154 -4.58 27.31 4.23
N LEU A 155 -5.33 26.41 3.59
CA LEU A 155 -5.18 24.97 3.72
C LEU A 155 -4.16 24.47 2.69
N ARG A 156 -3.02 23.98 3.19
CA ARG A 156 -1.99 23.33 2.40
C ARG A 156 -2.07 21.82 2.52
N MET A 157 -1.99 21.14 1.39
CA MET A 157 -2.05 19.68 1.32
C MET A 157 -1.39 19.17 0.02
N ALA A 158 -1.16 17.87 -0.07
CA ALA A 158 -0.64 17.27 -1.31
C ALA A 158 -1.70 17.34 -2.41
N LEU A 159 -1.27 17.63 -3.64
CA LEU A 159 -2.10 17.45 -4.83
C LEU A 159 -1.97 15.98 -5.26
N GLN A 160 -3.00 15.19 -4.98
CA GLN A 160 -3.04 13.79 -5.38
C GLN A 160 -3.99 13.56 -6.53
N ILE A 161 -3.50 12.95 -7.60
CA ILE A 161 -4.33 12.40 -8.65
C ILE A 161 -4.81 11.03 -8.17
N ILE A 162 -6.13 10.83 -8.15
CA ILE A 162 -6.73 9.54 -7.85
C ILE A 162 -7.04 8.87 -9.18
N ASP A 163 -6.32 7.79 -9.45
CA ASP A 163 -6.44 6.98 -10.67
C ASP A 163 -6.62 5.50 -10.30
N GLU A 164 -6.56 4.63 -11.31
CA GLU A 164 -6.70 3.18 -11.12
C GLU A 164 -5.59 2.58 -10.25
N LYS A 165 -4.40 3.20 -10.19
CA LYS A 165 -3.25 2.72 -9.41
C LYS A 165 -3.32 3.12 -7.94
N THR A 166 -3.75 4.34 -7.67
CA THR A 166 -3.74 4.91 -6.31
C THR A 166 -5.09 4.75 -5.61
N GLY A 167 -6.18 4.68 -6.38
CA GLY A 167 -7.55 4.64 -5.88
C GLY A 167 -7.85 3.42 -5.01
N TYR A 168 -7.34 2.24 -5.37
CA TYR A 168 -7.54 1.04 -4.54
C TYR A 168 -6.81 1.18 -3.20
N ILE A 169 -5.58 1.71 -3.16
CA ILE A 169 -4.82 1.87 -1.91
C ILE A 169 -5.62 2.73 -0.92
N LEU A 170 -6.07 3.89 -1.39
CA LEU A 170 -6.84 4.84 -0.58
C LEU A 170 -8.16 4.22 -0.10
N ARG A 171 -8.92 3.56 -0.97
CA ARG A 171 -10.19 2.91 -0.62
C ARG A 171 -9.98 1.79 0.40
N ASN A 172 -8.90 1.02 0.26
CA ASN A 172 -8.61 -0.08 1.15
C ASN A 172 -8.24 0.39 2.55
N VAL A 173 -7.38 1.40 2.64
CA VAL A 173 -7.03 2.00 3.92
C VAL A 173 -8.26 2.63 4.56
N LEU A 174 -9.08 3.35 3.80
CA LEU A 174 -10.33 3.92 4.31
C LEU A 174 -11.28 2.86 4.89
N ALA A 175 -11.54 1.78 4.14
CA ALA A 175 -12.41 0.70 4.60
C ALA A 175 -11.83 -0.04 5.81
N TYR A 176 -10.51 -0.23 5.85
CA TYR A 176 -9.80 -0.80 6.99
C TYR A 176 -9.99 0.09 8.22
N GLU A 177 -9.69 1.39 8.13
CA GLU A 177 -9.81 2.28 9.28
C GLU A 177 -11.27 2.44 9.77
N GLN A 178 -12.24 2.48 8.86
CA GLN A 178 -13.66 2.55 9.23
C GLN A 178 -14.14 1.29 9.96
N LYS A 179 -13.77 0.09 9.49
CA LYS A 179 -14.15 -1.17 10.15
C LYS A 179 -13.50 -1.33 11.52
N TYR A 180 -12.21 -0.97 11.65
CA TYR A 180 -11.51 -1.05 12.93
C TYR A 180 -11.99 0.01 13.93
N TYR A 181 -12.39 1.20 13.47
CA TYR A 181 -13.03 2.20 14.32
C TYR A 181 -14.37 1.69 14.86
N GLN A 182 -15.21 1.10 14.01
CA GLN A 182 -16.48 0.49 14.43
C GLN A 182 -16.28 -0.65 15.44
N ALA A 183 -15.24 -1.48 15.28
CA ALA A 183 -14.89 -2.54 16.23
C ALA A 183 -14.40 -1.98 17.58
N ALA A 184 -13.61 -0.91 17.57
CA ALA A 184 -13.13 -0.26 18.80
C ALA A 184 -14.25 0.43 19.58
N THR A 185 -15.19 1.08 18.89
CA THR A 185 -16.35 1.74 19.52
C THR A 185 -17.36 0.73 20.05
N SER A 186 -17.63 -0.37 19.32
CA SER A 186 -18.58 -1.41 19.76
C SER A 186 -18.09 -2.26 20.94
N ILE A 187 -16.77 -2.36 21.16
CA ILE A 187 -16.20 -2.96 22.39
C ILE A 187 -16.31 -1.98 23.58
N GLY A 188 -16.23 -0.67 23.34
CA GLY A 188 -16.40 0.36 24.37
C GLY A 188 -17.85 0.56 24.83
N GLU A 189 -18.83 0.19 23.99
CA GLU A 189 -20.27 0.26 24.32
C GLU A 189 -20.80 -1.03 24.97
N ALA A 190 -20.00 -2.09 25.03
CA ALA A 190 -20.35 -3.39 25.63
C ALA A 190 -19.73 -3.63 27.02
N MET A 191 -19.06 -2.62 27.60
CA MET A 191 -18.63 -2.56 29.01
C MET A 191 -19.42 -1.48 29.75
#